data_AF-E1R4N3-F1
#
_entry.id   AF-E1R4N3-F1
#
_cell.length_a   1.000
_cell.length_b   1.000
_cell.length_c   1.000
_cell.angle_alpha   90.00
_cell.angle_beta   90.00
_cell.angle_gamma   90.00
#
_symmetry.space_group_name_H-M   'P 1'
#
loop_
_entity.id
_entity.type
_entity.pdbx_description
1 polymer ?
#
loop_
_entity_poly.entity_id
_entity_poly.type
_entity_poly.pdbx_seq_one_letter_code
_entity_poly.pdbx_strand_id
1 'polypeptide(L)'
;MNRSFVSADFLYDRLAEQFKPEVYTDVFPKVGVQFHNTDRIEKVYTATFAAPGVIEEILGRDEKNVMLFCHHPVPQMPSLESGYGTIPAELVEKMAAQGITLFSYHIPLDVAGPYSPGNTLAQAMHANPYESWYPQNGAQLGALCQTGFSTVTELQDRFETTLEHGVKCYRYGSEKLNNGKFAIMAGIARSTDAYRFLKEKGINVMVTGVTAQSVEWVEKIHAAAKEHGITLLGGTHYSTERFALMALCHYFRNLGIEAEFLAEKPNMNEI
;
A
#
# COMPACT_ATOMS: atom_id res chain seq x y z
N MET A 1 -8.95 26.79 -21.82
CA MET A 1 -9.83 25.67 -21.39
C MET A 1 -10.23 25.95 -19.96
N ASN A 2 -11.52 26.02 -19.63
CA ASN A 2 -11.93 26.14 -18.23
C ASN A 2 -11.54 24.83 -17.54
N ARG A 3 -10.49 24.85 -16.70
CA ARG A 3 -10.19 23.71 -15.83
C ARG A 3 -11.38 23.52 -14.88
N SER A 4 -12.00 22.34 -14.90
CA SER A 4 -13.02 21.99 -13.91
C SER A 4 -12.31 21.74 -12.57
N PHE A 5 -12.87 22.28 -11.50
CA PHE A 5 -12.43 22.02 -10.13
C PHE A 5 -13.56 21.30 -9.39
N VAL A 6 -13.20 20.61 -8.31
CA VAL A 6 -14.13 19.99 -7.37
C VAL A 6 -13.86 20.61 -5.99
N SER A 7 -14.89 20.74 -5.14
CA SER A 7 -14.64 21.23 -3.77
C SER A 7 -13.89 20.18 -2.94
N ALA A 8 -13.01 20.64 -2.05
CA ALA A 8 -12.28 19.77 -1.15
C ALA A 8 -13.24 18.94 -0.28
N ASP A 9 -14.27 19.58 0.29
CA ASP A 9 -15.29 18.92 1.10
C ASP A 9 -16.03 17.81 0.35
N PHE A 10 -16.35 18.02 -0.93
CA PHE A 10 -16.98 16.97 -1.73
C PHE A 10 -16.08 15.73 -1.84
N LEU A 11 -14.77 15.92 -2.07
CA LEU A 11 -13.84 14.80 -2.12
C LEU A 11 -13.69 14.12 -0.76
N TYR A 12 -13.59 14.89 0.33
CA TYR A 12 -13.52 14.34 1.68
C TYR A 12 -14.75 13.50 2.01
N ASP A 13 -15.95 13.98 1.70
CA ASP A 13 -17.21 13.28 1.92
C ASP A 13 -17.27 11.97 1.14
N ARG A 14 -16.91 11.99 -0.16
CA ARG A 14 -16.90 10.78 -0.99
C ARG A 14 -15.88 9.76 -0.47
N LEU A 15 -14.69 10.22 -0.08
CA LEU A 15 -13.66 9.37 0.51
C LEU A 15 -14.14 8.75 1.83
N ALA A 16 -14.76 9.53 2.71
CA ALA A 16 -15.32 9.02 3.96
C ALA A 16 -16.45 7.99 3.71
N GLU A 17 -17.34 8.26 2.75
CA GLU A 17 -18.40 7.33 2.34
C GLU A 17 -17.83 6.01 1.80
N GLN A 18 -16.78 6.08 0.99
CA GLN A 18 -16.14 4.92 0.36
C GLN A 18 -15.34 4.07 1.35
N PHE A 19 -14.59 4.70 2.27
CA PHE A 19 -13.58 4.03 3.10
C PHE A 19 -13.96 3.93 4.58
N LYS A 20 -14.99 4.64 5.04
CA LYS A 20 -15.55 4.59 6.41
C LYS A 20 -14.46 4.66 7.49
N PRO A 21 -13.60 5.70 7.45
CA PRO A 21 -12.43 5.80 8.31
C PRO A 21 -12.75 5.76 9.80
N GLU A 22 -13.95 6.17 10.20
CA GLU A 22 -14.43 6.21 11.59
C GLU A 22 -14.60 4.82 12.22
N VAL A 23 -14.61 3.75 11.43
CA VAL A 23 -14.79 2.37 11.90
C VAL A 23 -13.49 1.76 12.43
N TYR A 24 -12.33 2.31 12.03
CA TYR A 24 -11.04 1.68 12.23
C TYR A 24 -10.14 2.53 13.11
N THR A 25 -9.26 1.87 13.86
CA THR A 25 -8.14 2.56 14.52
C THR A 25 -6.97 2.67 13.55
N ASP A 26 -6.02 3.57 13.82
CA ASP A 26 -4.84 3.71 12.97
C ASP A 26 -3.57 3.86 13.82
N VAL A 27 -2.43 3.54 13.23
CA VAL A 27 -1.10 3.75 13.83
C VAL A 27 -0.64 5.20 13.67
N PHE A 28 -1.20 5.92 12.70
CA PHE A 28 -0.94 7.34 12.49
C PHE A 28 -1.93 8.20 13.31
N PRO A 29 -1.48 9.36 13.83
CA PRO A 29 -2.28 10.19 14.72
C PRO A 29 -3.46 10.91 14.04
N LYS A 30 -3.44 11.02 12.71
CA LYS A 30 -4.46 11.70 11.91
C LYS A 30 -4.89 10.82 10.74
N VAL A 31 -6.20 10.61 10.61
CA VAL A 31 -6.82 9.92 9.48
C VAL A 31 -7.55 10.94 8.60
N GLY A 32 -7.37 10.87 7.29
CA GLY A 32 -7.92 11.82 6.33
C GLY A 32 -7.01 13.02 6.10
N VAL A 33 -7.55 14.24 6.29
CA VAL A 33 -6.84 15.49 5.99
C VAL A 33 -5.63 15.67 6.92
N GLN A 34 -4.43 15.74 6.33
CA GLN A 34 -3.19 16.01 7.04
C GLN A 34 -2.89 17.52 7.07
N PHE A 35 -2.98 18.14 5.89
CA PHE A 35 -2.88 19.59 5.69
C PHE A 35 -3.97 20.03 4.70
N HIS A 36 -4.90 20.87 5.16
CA HIS A 36 -5.88 21.53 4.31
C HIS A 36 -5.31 22.88 3.87
N ASN A 37 -5.08 23.05 2.57
CA ASN A 37 -4.47 24.27 2.02
C ASN A 37 -5.34 24.97 0.96
N THR A 38 -6.46 24.36 0.56
CA THR A 38 -7.40 24.95 -0.40
C THR A 38 -8.77 24.26 -0.33
N ASP A 39 -9.84 25.03 -0.58
CA ASP A 39 -11.21 24.53 -0.72
C ASP A 39 -11.54 24.06 -2.15
N ARG A 40 -10.62 24.26 -3.09
CA ARG A 40 -10.82 23.99 -4.53
C ARG A 40 -9.73 23.03 -4.97
N ILE A 41 -10.09 21.85 -5.47
CA ILE A 41 -9.14 20.89 -6.01
C ILE A 41 -9.27 20.87 -7.54
N GLU A 42 -8.19 21.20 -8.23
CA GLU A 42 -8.09 21.19 -9.71
C GLU A 42 -7.55 19.87 -10.24
N LYS A 43 -6.73 19.15 -9.44
CA LYS A 43 -6.17 17.84 -9.77
C LYS A 43 -5.84 17.05 -8.51
N VAL A 44 -5.88 15.73 -8.62
CA VAL A 44 -5.44 14.81 -7.56
C VAL A 44 -4.16 14.09 -8.00
N TYR A 45 -3.13 14.14 -7.16
CA TYR A 45 -1.99 13.26 -7.22
C TYR A 45 -2.17 12.13 -6.21
N THR A 46 -1.86 10.89 -6.60
CA THR A 46 -1.79 9.76 -5.66
C THR A 46 -0.35 9.28 -5.51
N ALA A 47 0.06 8.93 -4.30
CA ALA A 47 1.38 8.36 -4.00
C ALA A 47 1.27 7.40 -2.82
N THR A 48 2.21 6.47 -2.66
CA THR A 48 2.16 5.53 -1.52
C THR A 48 2.55 6.25 -0.24
N PHE A 49 3.65 7.01 -0.27
CA PHE A 49 4.13 7.80 0.86
C PHE A 49 4.06 9.31 0.57
N ALA A 50 3.95 10.12 1.63
CA ALA A 50 4.15 11.56 1.55
C ALA A 50 5.65 11.89 1.49
N ALA A 51 6.33 11.36 0.48
CA ALA A 51 7.78 11.49 0.33
C ALA A 51 8.19 12.90 -0.15
N PRO A 52 9.33 13.45 0.31
CA PRO A 52 9.80 14.76 -0.12
C PRO A 52 9.92 14.88 -1.64
N GLY A 53 10.45 13.86 -2.32
CA GLY A 53 10.59 13.86 -3.78
C GLY A 53 9.25 13.94 -4.53
N VAL A 54 8.19 13.33 -4.01
CA VAL A 54 6.83 13.42 -4.57
C VAL A 54 6.30 14.86 -4.43
N ILE A 55 6.48 15.44 -3.25
CA ILE A 55 6.03 16.81 -2.96
C ILE A 55 6.82 17.82 -3.83
N GLU A 56 8.13 17.66 -3.92
CA GLU A 56 9.01 18.48 -4.77
C GLU A 56 8.63 18.38 -6.26
N GLU A 57 8.27 17.19 -6.73
CA GLU A 57 7.79 17.01 -8.10
C GLU A 57 6.52 17.80 -8.37
N ILE A 58 5.52 17.73 -7.48
CA ILE A 58 4.28 18.50 -7.62
C ILE A 58 4.58 20.00 -7.60
N LEU A 59 5.39 20.46 -6.64
CA LEU A 59 5.80 21.87 -6.52
C LEU A 59 6.50 22.36 -7.80
N GLY A 60 7.33 21.52 -8.41
CA GLY A 60 8.08 21.80 -9.64
C GLY A 60 7.21 21.85 -10.90
N ARG A 61 6.01 21.27 -10.88
CA ARG A 61 5.03 21.35 -11.98
C ARG A 61 4.28 22.68 -12.01
N ASP A 62 4.44 23.53 -10.99
CA ASP A 62 3.75 24.83 -10.81
C ASP A 62 2.22 24.74 -10.95
N GLU A 63 1.66 23.58 -10.59
CA GLU A 63 0.22 23.39 -10.49
C GLU A 63 -0.25 23.86 -9.11
N LYS A 64 -1.38 24.57 -9.10
CA LYS A 64 -1.96 25.12 -7.88
C LYS A 64 -3.23 24.37 -7.53
N ASN A 65 -3.61 24.46 -6.26
CA ASN A 65 -4.91 23.98 -5.79
C ASN A 65 -5.09 22.48 -6.06
N VAL A 66 -4.11 21.66 -5.69
CA VAL A 66 -4.14 20.21 -5.92
C VAL A 66 -4.26 19.45 -4.61
N MET A 67 -4.74 18.22 -4.68
CA MET A 67 -4.70 17.27 -3.56
C MET A 67 -3.61 16.24 -3.83
N LEU A 68 -2.70 16.05 -2.89
CA LEU A 68 -1.87 14.85 -2.79
C LEU A 68 -2.57 13.86 -1.84
N PHE A 69 -3.05 12.75 -2.39
CA PHE A 69 -3.60 11.63 -1.64
C PHE A 69 -2.51 10.57 -1.44
N CYS A 70 -2.17 10.28 -0.18
CA CYS A 70 -1.19 9.27 0.18
C CYS A 70 -1.82 8.09 0.93
N HIS A 71 -1.21 6.91 0.85
CA HIS A 71 -1.55 5.83 1.78
C HIS A 71 -0.94 6.11 3.16
N HIS A 72 0.36 6.42 3.19
CA HIS A 72 1.08 6.82 4.40
C HIS A 72 1.23 8.36 4.46
N PRO A 73 0.88 9.03 5.58
CA PRO A 73 1.01 10.48 5.74
C PRO A 73 2.47 10.96 5.90
N VAL A 74 3.44 10.04 5.79
CA VAL A 74 4.85 10.26 6.09
C VAL A 74 5.73 9.69 4.98
N PRO A 75 6.99 10.12 4.87
CA PRO A 75 7.97 9.50 3.97
C PRO A 75 8.24 8.03 4.33
N GLN A 76 8.68 7.25 3.35
CA GLN A 76 9.16 5.88 3.57
C GLN A 76 10.25 5.83 4.64
N MET A 77 10.33 4.71 5.35
CA MET A 77 11.40 4.45 6.30
C MET A 77 12.77 4.42 5.59
N PRO A 78 13.75 5.22 6.04
CA PRO A 78 15.13 5.14 5.52
C PRO A 78 15.76 3.76 5.80
N SER A 79 15.40 3.18 6.94
CA SER A 79 15.76 1.82 7.37
C SER A 79 14.72 1.32 8.37
N LEU A 80 14.62 0.01 8.56
CA LEU A 80 13.66 -0.59 9.49
C LEU A 80 13.93 -0.21 10.95
N GLU A 81 15.18 0.13 11.28
CA GLU A 81 15.62 0.58 12.61
C GLU A 81 15.26 2.05 12.89
N SER A 82 15.23 2.89 11.86
CA SER A 82 14.99 4.34 12.00
C SER A 82 13.52 4.71 12.08
N GLY A 83 12.63 3.83 11.62
CA GLY A 83 11.20 4.13 11.50
C GLY A 83 10.91 5.15 10.39
N TYR A 84 9.71 5.73 10.41
CA TYR A 84 9.27 6.68 9.38
C TYR A 84 9.96 8.03 9.51
N GLY A 85 10.23 8.66 8.37
CA GLY A 85 10.72 10.03 8.32
C GLY A 85 9.65 11.07 8.61
N THR A 86 10.01 12.35 8.44
CA THR A 86 9.07 13.47 8.51
C THR A 86 9.16 14.32 7.25
N ILE A 87 8.06 15.00 6.91
CA ILE A 87 8.06 15.98 5.82
C ILE A 87 8.82 17.23 6.30
N PRO A 88 9.86 17.70 5.59
CA PRO A 88 10.56 18.93 5.95
C PRO A 88 9.60 20.12 6.05
N ALA A 89 9.78 20.96 7.08
CA ALA A 89 8.91 22.11 7.33
C ALA A 89 8.83 23.08 6.14
N GLU A 90 9.95 23.29 5.44
CA GLU A 90 10.01 24.11 4.24
C GLU A 90 9.12 23.59 3.09
N LEU A 91 8.92 22.27 2.98
CA LEU A 91 8.01 21.70 1.99
C LEU A 91 6.56 21.90 2.42
N VAL A 92 6.26 21.81 3.72
CA VAL A 92 4.93 22.12 4.26
C VAL A 92 4.54 23.57 3.97
N GLU A 93 5.46 24.52 4.17
CA GLU A 93 5.24 25.93 3.85
C GLU A 93 5.01 26.16 2.36
N LYS A 94 5.81 25.52 1.49
CA LYS A 94 5.63 25.61 0.04
C LYS A 94 4.31 24.99 -0.44
N MET A 95 3.92 23.86 0.12
CA MET A 95 2.61 23.24 -0.15
C MET A 95 1.48 24.20 0.19
N ALA A 96 1.54 24.86 1.35
CA ALA A 96 0.54 25.86 1.72
C ALA A 96 0.51 27.04 0.73
N ALA A 97 1.67 27.54 0.30
CA ALA A 97 1.77 28.65 -0.65
C ALA A 97 1.20 28.34 -2.04
N GLN A 98 1.21 27.08 -2.48
CA GLN A 98 0.63 26.63 -3.76
C GLN A 98 -0.78 26.01 -3.62
N GLY A 99 -1.34 25.94 -2.41
CA GLY A 99 -2.64 25.31 -2.19
C GLY A 99 -2.61 23.78 -2.40
N ILE A 100 -1.51 23.11 -2.06
CA ILE A 100 -1.38 21.66 -2.12
C ILE A 100 -1.94 21.06 -0.82
N THR A 101 -3.13 20.47 -0.87
CA THR A 101 -3.73 19.74 0.25
C THR A 101 -3.10 18.34 0.35
N LEU A 102 -2.68 17.93 1.55
CA LEU A 102 -2.26 16.54 1.82
C LEU A 102 -3.37 15.79 2.53
N PHE A 103 -3.76 14.65 1.97
CA PHE A 103 -4.77 13.75 2.52
C PHE A 103 -4.20 12.33 2.59
N SER A 104 -4.57 11.55 3.60
CA SER A 104 -4.17 10.15 3.66
C SER A 104 -5.19 9.23 4.32
N TYR A 105 -5.30 8.02 3.77
CA TYR A 105 -5.90 6.87 4.45
C TYR A 105 -4.93 5.71 4.47
N HIS A 106 -4.58 5.29 5.69
CA HIS A 106 -3.80 4.09 5.93
C HIS A 106 -4.76 2.91 6.15
N ILE A 107 -5.10 2.53 7.39
CA ILE A 107 -5.96 1.35 7.65
C ILE A 107 -7.30 1.37 6.89
N PRO A 108 -8.01 2.51 6.74
CA PRO A 108 -9.27 2.53 5.99
C PRO A 108 -9.12 2.14 4.51
N LEU A 109 -8.00 2.47 3.86
CA LEU A 109 -7.72 2.07 2.48
C LEU A 109 -7.33 0.59 2.39
N ASP A 110 -6.77 0.08 3.47
CA ASP A 110 -6.15 -1.23 3.59
C ASP A 110 -7.21 -2.36 3.72
N VAL A 111 -8.41 -1.99 4.20
CA VAL A 111 -9.60 -2.83 4.31
C VAL A 111 -9.97 -3.43 2.96
N ALA A 112 -10.30 -4.73 2.96
CA ALA A 112 -10.68 -5.45 1.75
C ALA A 112 -11.77 -4.73 0.93
N GLY A 113 -11.40 -4.33 -0.29
CA GLY A 113 -12.26 -3.61 -1.23
C GLY A 113 -11.59 -3.49 -2.59
N PRO A 114 -12.24 -2.85 -3.58
CA PRO A 114 -11.69 -2.73 -4.94
C PRO A 114 -10.38 -1.94 -5.02
N TYR A 115 -10.09 -1.10 -4.03
CA TYR A 115 -8.90 -0.24 -3.97
C TYR A 115 -7.87 -0.70 -2.93
N SER A 116 -8.08 -1.82 -2.24
CA SER A 116 -7.16 -2.23 -1.18
C SER A 116 -5.83 -2.72 -1.73
N PRO A 117 -4.70 -2.50 -1.04
CA PRO A 117 -3.39 -2.99 -1.45
C PRO A 117 -3.38 -4.49 -1.76
N GLY A 118 -4.02 -5.30 -0.90
CA GLY A 118 -4.10 -6.75 -1.11
C GLY A 118 -4.82 -7.14 -2.41
N ASN A 119 -5.97 -6.55 -2.69
CA ASN A 119 -6.76 -6.89 -3.88
C ASN A 119 -6.18 -6.32 -5.17
N THR A 120 -5.66 -5.09 -5.12
CA THR A 120 -5.06 -4.44 -6.29
C THR A 120 -3.73 -5.09 -6.68
N LEU A 121 -2.93 -5.53 -5.70
CA LEU A 121 -1.76 -6.36 -5.98
C LEU A 121 -2.16 -7.74 -6.55
N ALA A 122 -3.21 -8.38 -6.01
CA ALA A 122 -3.72 -9.64 -6.56
C ALA A 122 -4.09 -9.50 -8.04
N GLN A 123 -4.84 -8.44 -8.38
CA GLN A 123 -5.24 -8.13 -9.76
C GLN A 123 -4.03 -7.88 -10.66
N ALA A 124 -3.03 -7.12 -10.18
CA ALA A 124 -1.79 -6.85 -10.91
C ALA A 124 -0.99 -8.14 -11.17
N MET A 125 -1.03 -9.08 -10.23
CA MET A 125 -0.43 -10.42 -10.37
C MET A 125 -1.28 -11.39 -11.21
N HIS A 126 -2.42 -10.95 -11.75
CA HIS A 126 -3.43 -11.78 -12.44
C HIS A 126 -3.93 -12.96 -11.60
N ALA A 127 -4.06 -12.76 -10.29
CA ALA A 127 -4.66 -13.71 -9.37
C ALA A 127 -6.08 -13.29 -8.99
N ASN A 128 -6.89 -14.26 -8.58
CA ASN A 128 -8.27 -14.04 -8.15
C ASN A 128 -8.31 -13.97 -6.60
N PRO A 129 -8.48 -12.78 -6.00
CA PRO A 129 -8.74 -12.68 -4.56
C PRO A 129 -10.13 -13.24 -4.24
N TYR A 130 -10.24 -14.02 -3.16
CA TYR A 130 -11.52 -14.67 -2.78
C TYR A 130 -11.93 -14.47 -1.31
N GLU A 131 -11.01 -14.07 -0.42
CA GLU A 131 -11.30 -13.87 1.02
C GLU A 131 -10.26 -12.90 1.62
N SER A 132 -10.68 -12.00 2.51
CA SER A 132 -9.78 -11.21 3.37
C SER A 132 -9.45 -11.99 4.64
N TRP A 133 -8.26 -11.84 5.22
CA TRP A 133 -7.80 -12.83 6.21
C TRP A 133 -6.91 -12.32 7.34
N TYR A 134 -6.37 -11.11 7.23
CA TYR A 134 -5.40 -10.60 8.17
C TYR A 134 -6.05 -9.57 9.12
N PRO A 135 -6.33 -9.92 10.38
CA PRO A 135 -6.96 -9.00 11.32
C PRO A 135 -5.96 -7.97 11.85
N GLN A 136 -6.26 -6.69 11.72
CA GLN A 136 -5.50 -5.62 12.38
C GLN A 136 -6.36 -4.35 12.50
N ASN A 137 -6.21 -3.61 13.60
CA ASN A 137 -6.87 -2.33 13.86
C ASN A 137 -8.41 -2.32 13.73
N GLY A 138 -9.08 -3.48 13.91
CA GLY A 138 -10.53 -3.64 13.74
C GLY A 138 -10.97 -3.92 12.30
N ALA A 139 -10.03 -4.09 11.37
CA ALA A 139 -10.25 -4.42 9.97
C ALA A 139 -9.83 -5.86 9.64
N GLN A 140 -10.30 -6.34 8.47
CA GLN A 140 -9.76 -7.51 7.79
C GLN A 140 -9.04 -7.04 6.53
N LEU A 141 -7.74 -7.32 6.50
CA LEU A 141 -6.79 -6.85 5.50
C LEU A 141 -6.27 -8.02 4.67
N GLY A 142 -5.48 -7.69 3.65
CA GLY A 142 -4.87 -8.68 2.77
C GLY A 142 -5.88 -9.47 1.95
N ALA A 143 -5.38 -10.40 1.15
CA ALA A 143 -6.20 -11.23 0.27
C ALA A 143 -5.67 -12.65 0.21
N LEU A 144 -6.54 -13.62 0.45
CA LEU A 144 -6.32 -14.99 -0.01
C LEU A 144 -6.65 -15.05 -1.50
N CYS A 145 -5.73 -15.59 -2.26
CA CYS A 145 -5.75 -15.55 -3.70
C CYS A 145 -5.63 -16.96 -4.29
N GLN A 146 -6.23 -17.13 -5.47
CA GLN A 146 -6.05 -18.31 -6.30
C GLN A 146 -5.46 -17.91 -7.65
N THR A 147 -4.49 -18.68 -8.12
CA THR A 147 -3.85 -18.52 -9.42
C THR A 147 -3.85 -19.84 -10.20
N GLY A 148 -3.57 -19.77 -11.51
CA GLY A 148 -3.29 -20.92 -12.35
C GLY A 148 -1.87 -21.49 -12.21
N PHE A 149 -0.97 -20.81 -11.49
CA PHE A 149 0.38 -21.31 -11.23
C PHE A 149 0.37 -22.53 -10.30
N SER A 150 1.32 -23.43 -10.50
CA SER A 150 1.45 -24.66 -9.72
C SER A 150 2.61 -24.62 -8.73
N THR A 151 3.55 -23.70 -8.91
CA THR A 151 4.80 -23.64 -8.14
C THR A 151 5.07 -22.26 -7.55
N VAL A 152 5.87 -22.24 -6.49
CA VAL A 152 6.43 -21.02 -5.89
C VAL A 152 7.26 -20.27 -6.91
N THR A 153 8.03 -20.97 -7.74
CA THR A 153 8.88 -20.35 -8.78
C THR A 153 8.04 -19.56 -9.79
N GLU A 154 6.97 -20.14 -10.34
CA GLU A 154 6.07 -19.42 -11.26
C GLU A 154 5.41 -18.21 -10.59
N LEU A 155 5.03 -18.33 -9.32
CA LEU A 155 4.45 -17.22 -8.55
C LEU A 155 5.48 -16.12 -8.29
N GLN A 156 6.74 -16.48 -8.00
CA GLN A 156 7.85 -15.55 -7.86
C GLN A 156 8.11 -14.80 -9.17
N ASP A 157 8.19 -15.50 -10.30
CA ASP A 157 8.43 -14.88 -11.63
C ASP A 157 7.31 -13.89 -11.98
N ARG A 158 6.05 -14.26 -11.69
CA ARG A 158 4.91 -13.34 -11.82
C ARG A 158 5.09 -12.12 -10.92
N PHE A 159 5.47 -12.32 -9.66
CA PHE A 159 5.63 -11.22 -8.72
C PHE A 159 6.75 -10.25 -9.13
N GLU A 160 7.91 -10.75 -9.53
CA GLU A 160 9.02 -9.95 -10.09
C GLU A 160 8.58 -9.15 -11.31
N THR A 161 7.89 -9.80 -12.25
CA THR A 161 7.34 -9.13 -13.45
C THR A 161 6.35 -8.03 -13.08
N THR A 162 5.52 -8.26 -12.05
CA THR A 162 4.50 -7.30 -11.60
C THR A 162 5.15 -6.08 -10.93
N LEU A 163 6.23 -6.29 -10.16
CA LEU A 163 6.91 -5.22 -9.45
C LEU A 163 7.96 -4.49 -10.29
N GLU A 164 8.40 -5.09 -11.39
CA GLU A 164 9.45 -4.57 -12.28
C GLU A 164 10.83 -4.46 -11.60
N HIS A 165 11.06 -5.29 -10.59
CA HIS A 165 12.36 -5.45 -9.93
C HIS A 165 12.47 -6.84 -9.28
N GLY A 166 13.69 -7.22 -8.88
CA GLY A 166 13.93 -8.49 -8.18
C GLY A 166 13.21 -8.55 -6.83
N VAL A 167 12.72 -9.72 -6.46
CA VAL A 167 12.04 -9.98 -5.18
C VAL A 167 12.85 -10.95 -4.34
N LYS A 168 12.52 -11.07 -3.05
CA LYS A 168 13.16 -12.05 -2.18
C LYS A 168 12.25 -13.24 -1.93
N CYS A 169 12.76 -14.45 -2.16
CA CYS A 169 12.07 -15.69 -1.86
C CYS A 169 12.76 -16.47 -0.73
N TYR A 170 12.09 -16.61 0.42
CA TYR A 170 12.52 -17.48 1.51
C TYR A 170 11.72 -18.78 1.47
N ARG A 171 12.30 -19.82 0.88
CA ARG A 171 11.64 -21.13 0.65
C ARG A 171 11.58 -21.96 1.94
N TYR A 172 10.58 -21.70 2.77
CA TYR A 172 10.30 -22.47 3.98
C TYR A 172 9.21 -23.53 3.78
N GLY A 173 8.33 -23.35 2.79
CA GLY A 173 7.29 -24.30 2.44
C GLY A 173 7.64 -25.23 1.27
N SER A 174 6.66 -26.05 0.88
CA SER A 174 6.72 -26.87 -0.34
C SER A 174 6.86 -25.98 -1.59
N GLU A 175 7.59 -26.45 -2.59
CA GLU A 175 7.66 -25.79 -3.90
C GLU A 175 6.32 -25.78 -4.64
N LYS A 176 5.50 -26.82 -4.45
CA LYS A 176 4.17 -26.88 -5.06
C LYS A 176 3.17 -26.03 -4.27
N LEU A 177 2.40 -25.22 -4.97
CA LEU A 177 1.24 -24.52 -4.40
C LEU A 177 0.11 -25.51 -4.16
N ASN A 178 -0.61 -25.35 -3.06
CA ASN A 178 -1.79 -26.16 -2.77
C ASN A 178 -3.00 -25.59 -3.53
N ASN A 179 -3.38 -26.23 -4.64
CA ASN A 179 -4.48 -25.80 -5.52
C ASN A 179 -4.32 -24.35 -6.03
N GLY A 180 -3.07 -23.92 -6.27
CA GLY A 180 -2.75 -22.57 -6.73
C GLY A 180 -3.08 -21.48 -5.70
N LYS A 181 -3.22 -21.82 -4.42
CA LYS A 181 -3.55 -20.85 -3.37
C LYS A 181 -2.31 -20.20 -2.76
N PHE A 182 -2.42 -18.92 -2.48
CA PHE A 182 -1.43 -18.13 -1.75
C PHE A 182 -2.12 -16.98 -0.99
N ALA A 183 -1.41 -16.34 -0.07
CA ALA A 183 -1.89 -15.17 0.64
C ALA A 183 -1.08 -13.93 0.25
N ILE A 184 -1.74 -12.79 0.24
CA ILE A 184 -1.15 -11.46 0.13
C ILE A 184 -1.43 -10.71 1.42
N MET A 185 -0.40 -10.10 1.98
CA MET A 185 -0.49 -8.98 2.91
C MET A 185 0.55 -7.95 2.48
N ALA A 186 0.13 -6.97 1.68
CA ALA A 186 1.00 -5.90 1.18
C ALA A 186 1.59 -5.08 2.34
N GLY A 187 2.71 -4.42 2.08
CA GLY A 187 3.41 -3.63 3.10
C GLY A 187 4.08 -4.48 4.17
N ILE A 188 3.70 -4.28 5.43
CA ILE A 188 4.35 -4.89 6.60
C ILE A 188 3.40 -5.83 7.34
N ALA A 189 3.67 -7.13 7.27
CA ALA A 189 2.96 -8.14 8.06
C ALA A 189 3.75 -8.51 9.34
N ARG A 190 3.30 -8.02 10.50
CA ARG A 190 3.95 -8.26 11.82
C ARG A 190 3.33 -9.37 12.67
N SER A 191 2.25 -10.00 12.23
CA SER A 191 1.57 -11.05 13.01
C SER A 191 2.27 -12.39 12.81
N THR A 192 2.76 -12.98 13.89
CA THR A 192 3.26 -14.36 13.89
C THR A 192 2.13 -15.39 13.87
N ASP A 193 0.96 -15.07 14.43
CA ASP A 193 -0.20 -15.98 14.48
C ASP A 193 -0.79 -16.22 13.08
N ALA A 194 -0.58 -15.27 12.16
CA ALA A 194 -1.00 -15.35 10.77
C ALA A 194 -0.51 -16.63 10.08
N TYR A 195 0.71 -17.09 10.38
CA TYR A 195 1.30 -18.26 9.72
C TYR A 195 0.58 -19.57 10.07
N ARG A 196 0.04 -19.68 11.30
CA ARG A 196 -0.71 -20.85 11.73
C ARG A 196 -2.02 -20.93 10.96
N PHE A 197 -2.71 -19.80 10.89
CA PHE A 197 -3.95 -19.66 10.12
C PHE A 197 -3.74 -20.03 8.64
N LEU A 198 -2.67 -19.54 8.00
CA LEU A 198 -2.37 -19.89 6.61
C LEU A 198 -2.16 -21.40 6.42
N LYS A 199 -1.41 -22.02 7.33
CA LYS A 199 -1.17 -23.46 7.31
C LYS A 199 -2.48 -24.25 7.43
N GLU A 200 -3.36 -23.85 8.35
CA GLU A 200 -4.69 -24.47 8.54
C GLU A 200 -5.60 -24.29 7.32
N LYS A 201 -5.51 -23.15 6.62
CA LYS A 201 -6.19 -22.91 5.34
C LYS A 201 -5.55 -23.65 4.14
N GLY A 202 -4.49 -24.40 4.38
CA GLY A 202 -3.76 -25.14 3.36
C GLY A 202 -2.95 -24.24 2.43
N ILE A 203 -2.58 -23.04 2.86
CA ILE A 203 -1.74 -22.10 2.10
C ILE A 203 -0.29 -22.27 2.54
N ASN A 204 0.65 -22.23 1.58
CA ASN A 204 2.09 -22.40 1.84
C ASN A 204 2.95 -21.23 1.35
N VAL A 205 2.34 -20.14 0.88
CA VAL A 205 3.07 -18.94 0.42
C VAL A 205 2.37 -17.68 0.92
N MET A 206 3.17 -16.76 1.46
CA MET A 206 2.82 -15.39 1.78
C MET A 206 3.57 -14.44 0.86
N VAL A 207 2.85 -13.57 0.17
CA VAL A 207 3.37 -12.42 -0.56
C VAL A 207 3.22 -11.18 0.32
N THR A 208 4.32 -10.47 0.57
CA THR A 208 4.35 -9.27 1.40
C THR A 208 5.42 -8.28 0.93
N GLY A 209 5.50 -7.11 1.57
CA GLY A 209 6.49 -6.09 1.24
C GLY A 209 7.83 -6.35 1.93
N VAL A 210 7.87 -6.21 3.25
CA VAL A 210 9.11 -6.21 4.04
C VAL A 210 9.46 -7.61 4.54
N THR A 211 10.64 -8.11 4.17
CA THR A 211 11.18 -9.42 4.58
C THR A 211 12.67 -9.41 4.95
N ALA A 212 13.34 -8.26 4.94
CA ALA A 212 14.74 -8.18 5.35
C ALA A 212 14.91 -8.47 6.85
N GLN A 213 15.72 -9.49 7.17
CA GLN A 213 16.07 -9.86 8.54
C GLN A 213 17.15 -8.92 9.11
N SER A 214 16.84 -7.62 9.20
CA SER A 214 17.72 -6.62 9.82
C SER A 214 17.29 -6.23 11.24
N VAL A 215 16.04 -6.53 11.61
CA VAL A 215 15.43 -6.18 12.90
C VAL A 215 14.75 -7.38 13.56
N GLU A 216 14.76 -7.42 14.89
CA GLU A 216 14.30 -8.56 15.71
C GLU A 216 12.87 -9.01 15.39
N TRP A 217 11.95 -8.07 15.13
CA TRP A 217 10.56 -8.43 14.84
C TRP A 217 10.42 -9.16 13.49
N VAL A 218 11.27 -8.87 12.49
CA VAL A 218 11.27 -9.62 11.22
C VAL A 218 11.82 -11.03 11.44
N GLU A 219 12.84 -11.21 12.29
CA GLU A 219 13.35 -12.55 12.60
C GLU A 219 12.26 -13.46 13.20
N LYS A 220 11.39 -12.92 14.07
CA LYS A 220 10.24 -13.64 14.63
C LYS A 220 9.24 -14.07 13.56
N ILE A 221 9.02 -13.22 12.56
CA ILE A 221 8.17 -13.50 11.39
C ILE A 221 8.75 -14.65 10.56
N HIS A 222 10.06 -14.65 10.32
CA HIS A 222 10.75 -15.74 9.63
C HIS A 222 10.70 -17.05 10.43
N ALA A 223 10.88 -16.99 11.75
CA ALA A 223 10.77 -18.16 12.61
C ALA A 223 9.38 -18.79 12.54
N ALA A 224 8.31 -17.99 12.67
CA ALA A 224 6.93 -18.46 12.57
C ALA A 224 6.58 -19.01 11.18
N ALA A 225 7.02 -18.32 10.11
CA ALA A 225 6.86 -18.79 8.74
C ALA A 225 7.55 -20.14 8.52
N LYS A 226 8.77 -20.30 9.06
CA LYS A 226 9.53 -21.56 8.99
C LYS A 226 8.88 -22.69 9.79
N GLU A 227 8.41 -22.41 11.01
CA GLU A 227 7.71 -23.37 11.87
C GLU A 227 6.48 -23.94 11.17
N HIS A 228 5.77 -23.12 10.40
CA HIS A 228 4.51 -23.52 9.76
C HIS A 228 4.66 -23.89 8.27
N GLY A 229 5.88 -23.84 7.74
CA GLY A 229 6.19 -24.20 6.36
C GLY A 229 5.53 -23.26 5.34
N ILE A 230 5.61 -21.95 5.61
CA ILE A 230 5.10 -20.88 4.76
C ILE A 230 6.28 -20.17 4.10
N THR A 231 6.40 -20.28 2.79
CA THR A 231 7.36 -19.51 2.00
C THR A 231 6.99 -18.02 2.03
N LEU A 232 8.00 -17.16 2.19
CA LEU A 232 7.84 -15.71 2.11
C LEU A 232 8.34 -15.19 0.76
N LEU A 233 7.53 -14.38 0.08
CA LEU A 233 7.87 -13.60 -1.10
C LEU A 233 7.81 -12.10 -0.75
N GLY A 234 8.97 -11.45 -0.66
CA GLY A 234 9.11 -10.05 -0.27
C GLY A 234 9.33 -9.13 -1.47
N GLY A 235 8.53 -8.07 -1.58
CA GLY A 235 8.50 -7.15 -2.72
C GLY A 235 8.76 -5.67 -2.40
N THR A 236 9.24 -5.33 -1.20
CA THR A 236 9.29 -3.96 -0.63
C THR A 236 7.90 -3.40 -0.26
N HIS A 237 7.89 -2.52 0.72
CA HIS A 237 6.71 -1.86 1.25
C HIS A 237 6.01 -1.05 0.15
N TYR A 238 6.76 -0.15 -0.49
CA TYR A 238 6.27 0.69 -1.58
C TYR A 238 5.66 -0.12 -2.73
N SER A 239 6.41 -1.08 -3.27
CA SER A 239 6.00 -1.73 -4.52
C SER A 239 4.78 -2.63 -4.34
N THR A 240 4.53 -3.15 -3.13
CA THR A 240 3.36 -3.99 -2.87
C THR A 240 2.08 -3.18 -2.63
N GLU A 241 2.20 -1.91 -2.21
CA GLU A 241 1.04 -1.04 -1.93
C GLU A 241 0.69 -0.08 -3.07
N ARG A 242 1.64 0.23 -3.97
CA ARG A 242 1.45 1.23 -5.04
C ARG A 242 0.22 1.01 -5.93
N PHE A 243 -0.18 -0.24 -6.13
CA PHE A 243 -1.30 -0.60 -7.00
C PHE A 243 -2.65 -0.04 -6.49
N ALA A 244 -2.81 0.11 -5.17
CA ALA A 244 -3.98 0.75 -4.58
C ALA A 244 -4.08 2.22 -5.04
N LEU A 245 -2.97 2.94 -5.02
CA LEU A 245 -2.89 4.35 -5.39
C LEU A 245 -3.06 4.56 -6.89
N MET A 246 -2.56 3.62 -7.71
CA MET A 246 -2.83 3.59 -9.15
C MET A 246 -4.32 3.36 -9.44
N ALA A 247 -4.96 2.44 -8.72
CA ALA A 247 -6.38 2.15 -8.86
C ALA A 247 -7.24 3.37 -8.45
N LEU A 248 -6.85 4.08 -7.39
CA LEU A 248 -7.54 5.28 -6.92
C LEU A 248 -7.57 6.42 -7.95
N CYS A 249 -6.64 6.49 -8.90
CA CYS A 249 -6.74 7.46 -9.99
C CYS A 249 -8.07 7.29 -10.77
N HIS A 250 -8.56 6.06 -10.94
CA HIS A 250 -9.84 5.81 -11.59
C HIS A 250 -11.02 6.27 -10.73
N TYR A 251 -10.94 6.05 -9.42
CA TYR A 251 -11.93 6.55 -8.46
C TYR A 251 -12.10 8.08 -8.57
N PHE A 252 -10.99 8.83 -8.53
CA PHE A 252 -11.03 10.28 -8.65
C PHE A 252 -11.52 10.75 -10.02
N ARG A 253 -11.10 10.10 -11.11
CA ARG A 253 -11.61 10.43 -12.46
C ARG A 253 -13.12 10.21 -12.59
N ASN A 254 -13.67 9.18 -11.95
CA ASN A 254 -15.12 8.95 -11.90
C ASN A 254 -15.87 10.03 -11.12
N LEU A 255 -15.20 10.74 -10.21
CA LEU A 255 -15.72 11.91 -9.52
C LEU A 255 -15.57 13.21 -10.34
N GLY A 256 -15.07 13.13 -11.57
CA GLY A 256 -14.96 14.26 -12.49
C GLY A 256 -13.71 15.12 -12.30
N ILE A 257 -12.66 14.61 -11.64
CA ILE A 257 -11.39 15.31 -11.46
C ILE A 257 -10.22 14.54 -12.09
N GLU A 258 -9.28 15.26 -12.70
CA GLU A 258 -8.06 14.65 -13.20
C GLU A 258 -7.26 14.04 -12.05
N ALA A 259 -6.71 12.85 -12.29
CA ALA A 259 -5.90 12.16 -11.31
C ALA A 259 -4.70 11.45 -11.93
N GLU A 260 -3.57 11.50 -11.25
CA GLU A 260 -2.29 10.94 -11.69
C GLU A 260 -1.54 10.31 -10.51
N PHE A 261 -1.00 9.11 -10.73
CA PHE A 261 -0.14 8.44 -9.76
C PHE A 261 1.31 8.88 -9.93
N LEU A 262 1.97 9.24 -8.84
CA LEU A 262 3.39 9.59 -8.81
C LEU A 262 4.19 8.40 -8.28
N ALA A 263 5.09 7.90 -9.12
CA ALA A 263 5.92 6.75 -8.78
C ALA A 263 7.04 7.16 -7.81
N GLU A 264 7.39 6.25 -6.91
CA GLU A 264 8.45 6.43 -5.92
C GLU A 264 9.53 5.36 -6.14
N LYS A 265 10.65 5.50 -5.45
CA LYS A 265 11.74 4.52 -5.53
C LYS A 265 11.54 3.44 -4.46
N PRO A 266 11.52 2.15 -4.84
CA PRO A 266 11.52 1.06 -3.86
C PRO A 266 12.76 1.12 -2.95
N ASN A 267 12.59 0.83 -1.66
CA ASN A 267 13.71 0.65 -0.74
C ASN A 267 14.14 -0.81 -0.76
N MET A 268 15.15 -1.12 -1.57
CA MET A 268 15.63 -2.50 -1.76
C MET A 268 16.29 -3.10 -0.51
N ASN A 269 16.56 -2.32 0.54
CA ASN A 269 17.02 -2.84 1.83
C ASN A 269 15.89 -3.51 2.64
N GLU A 270 14.64 -3.42 2.18
CA GLU A 270 13.48 -4.04 2.82
C GLU A 270 13.33 -5.54 2.50
N ILE A 271 14.12 -6.09 1.57
CA ILE A 271 14.02 -7.48 1.10
C ILE A 271 15.34 -8.25 1.12
#